data_AF-A0A2H6KB90-F1
#
_entry.id   AF-A0A2H6KB90-F1
#
_cell.length_a   1.000
_cell.length_b   1.000
_cell.length_c   1.000
_cell.angle_alpha   90.00
_cell.angle_beta   90.00
_cell.angle_gamma   90.00
#
_symmetry.space_group_name_H-M   'P 1'
#
loop_
_entity.id
_entity.type
_entity.pdbx_description
1 polymer ?
#
loop_
_entity_poly.entity_id
_entity_poly.type
_entity_poly.pdbx_seq_one_letter_code
_entity_poly.pdbx_strand_id
1 'polypeptide(L)'
;MPDTGDFDALCRDIYAYYSNQLVPVPGDRLAMMLRATGEVWTKEELAQHTSAQGRYFSFNDFHRIAKRKRDAVLSATGVEGVPHVLVDDYGYVINLTVQECQEIVDAFKALLELRCAAGDELRGPVMSVDYFRHVLTSVGDAIPQRLMQQLLSESFTFRSEMSLRTLIKLLNRKR
;
A
#
# COMPACT_ATOMS: atom_id res chain seq x y z
N MET A 1 18.23 21.61 -12.25
CA MET A 1 16.82 21.84 -11.87
C MET A 1 16.08 20.58 -12.25
N PRO A 2 15.70 19.71 -11.30
CA PRO A 2 14.99 18.47 -11.65
C PRO A 2 13.60 18.81 -12.20
N ASP A 3 13.18 18.03 -13.20
CA ASP A 3 12.15 18.38 -14.17
C ASP A 3 10.74 18.53 -13.59
N THR A 4 10.28 19.77 -13.46
CA THR A 4 8.84 20.07 -13.31
C THR A 4 8.00 19.49 -14.45
N GLY A 5 8.59 19.27 -15.63
CA GLY A 5 7.92 18.65 -16.78
C GLY A 5 7.51 17.20 -16.52
N ASP A 6 8.36 16.42 -15.85
CA ASP A 6 8.12 14.99 -15.60
C ASP A 6 7.00 14.77 -14.57
N PHE A 7 6.94 15.60 -13.54
CA PHE A 7 5.87 15.52 -12.55
C PHE A 7 4.51 15.97 -13.10
N ASP A 8 4.51 17.00 -13.96
CA ASP A 8 3.30 17.48 -14.62
C ASP A 8 2.76 16.41 -15.58
N ALA A 9 3.63 15.70 -16.30
CA ALA A 9 3.26 14.55 -17.14
C ALA A 9 2.67 13.40 -16.31
N LEU A 10 3.35 13.00 -15.23
CA LEU A 10 2.85 11.97 -14.29
C LEU A 10 1.46 12.31 -13.76
N CYS A 11 1.25 13.56 -13.33
CA CYS A 11 -0.05 14.00 -12.84
C CYS A 11 -1.14 13.89 -13.90
N ARG A 12 -0.84 14.20 -15.17
CA ARG A 12 -1.80 14.07 -16.27
C ARG A 12 -2.16 12.61 -16.50
N ASP A 13 -1.19 11.71 -16.49
CA ASP A 13 -1.41 10.27 -16.70
C ASP A 13 -2.27 9.67 -15.59
N ILE A 14 -1.95 9.98 -14.32
CA ILE A 14 -2.73 9.57 -13.16
C ILE A 14 -4.16 10.11 -13.28
N TYR A 15 -4.31 11.40 -13.60
CA TYR A 15 -5.63 12.01 -13.71
C TYR A 15 -6.45 11.36 -14.83
N ALA A 16 -5.88 11.17 -16.01
CA ALA A 16 -6.56 10.53 -17.14
C ALA A 16 -7.01 9.10 -16.79
N TYR A 17 -6.15 8.33 -16.12
CA TYR A 17 -6.44 6.97 -15.71
C TYR A 17 -7.58 6.88 -14.69
N TYR A 18 -7.51 7.60 -13.58
CA TYR A 18 -8.48 7.46 -12.48
C TYR A 18 -9.77 8.27 -12.68
N SER A 19 -9.73 9.31 -13.51
CA SER A 19 -10.93 10.07 -13.89
C SER A 19 -11.81 9.32 -14.88
N ASN A 20 -11.32 8.27 -15.55
CA ASN A 20 -11.97 7.70 -16.74
C ASN A 20 -12.36 8.80 -17.75
N GLN A 21 -11.49 9.79 -17.95
CA GLN A 21 -11.72 10.97 -18.80
C GLN A 21 -12.84 11.92 -18.33
N LEU A 22 -13.35 11.78 -17.11
CA LEU A 22 -14.32 12.71 -16.54
C LEU A 22 -13.63 14.01 -16.08
N VAL A 23 -14.24 15.15 -16.40
CA VAL A 23 -13.71 16.48 -16.06
C VAL A 23 -13.71 16.74 -14.55
N PRO A 24 -14.70 16.25 -13.77
CA PRO A 24 -14.66 16.32 -12.31
C PRO A 24 -14.56 14.91 -11.68
N VAL A 25 -13.60 14.71 -10.76
CA VAL A 25 -13.43 13.43 -10.04
C VAL A 25 -13.97 13.54 -8.61
N PRO A 26 -14.75 12.56 -8.11
CA PRO A 26 -15.24 12.58 -6.73
C PRO A 26 -14.09 12.40 -5.70
N GLY A 27 -14.28 12.96 -4.51
CA GLY A 27 -13.23 13.02 -3.46
C GLY A 27 -12.70 11.67 -2.96
N ASP A 28 -13.47 10.59 -3.07
CA ASP A 28 -13.04 9.23 -2.77
C ASP A 28 -11.96 8.72 -3.73
N ARG A 29 -12.04 9.11 -5.01
CA ARG A 29 -11.02 8.80 -6.02
C ARG A 29 -9.79 9.70 -5.93
N LEU A 30 -9.93 10.92 -5.42
CA LEU A 30 -8.80 11.83 -5.21
C LEU A 30 -7.73 11.21 -4.30
N ALA A 31 -8.13 10.48 -3.25
CA ALA A 31 -7.18 9.82 -2.36
C ALA A 31 -6.30 8.80 -3.10
N MET A 32 -6.89 8.02 -4.03
CA MET A 32 -6.13 7.06 -4.84
C MET A 32 -5.18 7.76 -5.80
N MET A 33 -5.64 8.85 -6.43
CA MET A 33 -4.82 9.65 -7.34
C MET A 33 -3.63 10.30 -6.63
N LEU A 34 -3.84 10.87 -5.43
CA LEU A 34 -2.76 11.47 -4.66
C LEU A 34 -1.71 10.43 -4.24
N ARG A 35 -2.12 9.22 -3.84
CA ARG A 35 -1.17 8.14 -3.55
C ARG A 35 -0.38 7.69 -4.78
N ALA A 36 -1.00 7.71 -5.97
CA ALA A 36 -0.34 7.32 -7.20
C ALA A 36 0.79 8.28 -7.63
N THR A 37 0.90 9.47 -7.04
CA THR A 37 2.00 10.40 -7.33
C THR A 37 3.34 9.97 -6.72
N GLY A 38 3.35 8.91 -5.90
CA GLY A 38 4.54 8.37 -5.23
C GLY A 38 4.91 9.11 -3.94
N GLU A 39 4.21 10.19 -3.62
CA GLU A 39 4.40 10.93 -2.36
C GLU A 39 3.72 10.20 -1.20
N VAL A 40 4.31 10.32 -0.01
CA VAL A 40 3.76 9.70 1.20
C VAL A 40 2.59 10.52 1.74
N TRP A 41 1.39 9.95 1.74
CA TRP A 41 0.16 10.58 2.25
C TRP A 41 -0.40 9.86 3.47
N THR A 42 -0.52 10.56 4.59
CA THR A 42 -1.21 10.08 5.79
C THR A 42 -2.73 10.15 5.63
N LYS A 43 -3.46 9.42 6.48
CA LYS A 43 -4.92 9.43 6.49
C LYS A 43 -5.47 10.83 6.81
N GLU A 44 -4.83 11.54 7.72
CA GLU A 44 -5.21 12.89 8.16
C GLU A 44 -5.04 13.90 7.03
N GLU A 45 -3.92 13.85 6.30
CA GLU A 45 -3.68 14.70 5.12
C GLU A 45 -4.72 14.44 4.03
N LEU A 46 -5.00 13.17 3.73
CA LEU A 46 -6.01 12.83 2.74
C LEU A 46 -7.41 13.26 3.19
N ALA A 47 -7.74 13.12 4.47
CA ALA A 47 -9.02 13.57 5.00
C ALA A 47 -9.20 15.09 4.83
N GLN A 48 -8.16 15.90 5.02
CA GLN A 48 -8.24 17.36 4.80
C GLN A 48 -8.65 17.73 3.36
N HIS A 49 -8.29 16.90 2.39
CA HIS A 49 -8.61 17.13 0.97
C HIS A 49 -9.88 16.40 0.51
N THR A 50 -10.21 15.25 1.10
CA THR A 50 -11.27 14.34 0.61
C THR A 50 -12.54 14.31 1.46
N SER A 51 -12.51 14.83 2.70
CA SER A 51 -13.64 14.83 3.64
C SER A 51 -14.83 15.70 3.24
N ALA A 52 -14.68 16.58 2.26
CA ALA A 52 -15.79 17.36 1.73
C ALA A 52 -16.68 16.47 0.85
N GLN A 53 -17.69 15.83 1.44
CA GLN A 53 -18.71 15.07 0.70
C GLN A 53 -19.29 15.93 -0.44
N GLY A 54 -19.35 15.37 -1.65
CA GLY A 54 -19.89 16.04 -2.84
C GLY A 54 -18.95 17.02 -3.54
N ARG A 55 -17.70 17.20 -3.08
CA ARG A 55 -16.70 17.93 -3.87
C ARG A 55 -16.19 17.07 -5.02
N TYR A 56 -16.26 17.67 -6.20
CA TYR A 56 -15.56 17.18 -7.37
C TYR A 56 -14.26 17.97 -7.56
N PHE A 57 -13.21 17.29 -7.97
CA PHE A 57 -11.88 17.84 -8.16
C PHE A 57 -11.54 17.84 -9.64
N SER A 58 -11.13 19.00 -10.15
CA SER A 58 -10.57 19.12 -11.49
C SER A 58 -9.09 18.69 -11.51
N PHE A 59 -8.52 18.56 -12.70
CA PHE A 59 -7.07 18.33 -12.86
C PHE A 59 -6.25 19.39 -12.12
N ASN A 60 -6.66 20.65 -12.20
CA ASN A 60 -5.96 21.76 -11.56
C ASN A 60 -6.01 21.66 -10.02
N ASP A 61 -7.09 21.12 -9.46
CA ASP A 61 -7.19 20.90 -8.01
C ASP A 61 -6.27 19.78 -7.56
N PHE A 62 -6.33 18.65 -8.24
CA PHE A 62 -5.46 17.50 -7.98
C PHE A 62 -3.97 17.89 -8.11
N HIS A 63 -3.58 18.49 -9.24
CA HIS A 63 -2.21 18.88 -9.53
C HIS A 63 -1.65 19.84 -8.49
N ARG A 64 -2.45 20.85 -8.10
CA ARG A 64 -2.05 21.83 -7.08
C ARG A 64 -1.83 21.19 -5.71
N ILE A 65 -2.67 20.22 -5.31
CA ILE A 65 -2.51 19.50 -4.04
C ILE A 65 -1.25 18.63 -4.08
N ALA A 66 -1.08 17.85 -5.15
CA ALA A 66 0.07 16.98 -5.34
C ALA A 66 1.40 17.75 -5.39
N LYS A 67 1.43 18.85 -6.15
CA LYS A 67 2.61 19.71 -6.29
C LYS A 67 2.99 20.36 -4.97
N ARG A 68 2.03 20.84 -4.18
CA ARG A 68 2.30 21.41 -2.86
C ARG A 68 2.97 20.39 -1.93
N LYS A 69 2.53 19.13 -1.95
CA LYS A 69 3.14 18.06 -1.14
C LYS A 69 4.58 17.80 -1.58
N ARG A 70 4.82 17.67 -2.88
CA ARG A 70 6.15 17.46 -3.46
C ARG A 70 7.10 18.63 -3.16
N ASP A 71 6.66 19.86 -3.34
CA ASP A 71 7.45 21.06 -3.05
C ASP A 71 7.78 21.17 -1.55
N ALA A 72 6.81 20.85 -0.68
CA ALA A 72 7.03 20.83 0.77
C ALA A 72 8.06 19.77 1.17
N VAL A 73 7.96 18.56 0.59
CA VAL A 73 8.94 17.47 0.74
C VAL A 73 10.33 17.94 0.33
N LEU A 74 10.48 18.51 -0.87
CA LEU A 74 11.76 19.01 -1.40
C LEU A 74 12.36 20.12 -0.53
N SER A 75 11.53 21.05 -0.04
CA SER A 75 11.97 22.17 0.79
C SER A 75 12.44 21.78 2.18
N ALA A 76 11.86 20.71 2.76
CA ALA A 76 12.16 20.27 4.12
C ALA A 76 13.45 19.43 4.20
N THR A 77 13.78 18.67 3.16
CA THR A 77 14.91 17.73 3.19
C THR A 77 16.13 18.20 2.42
N GLY A 78 16.00 19.16 1.50
CA GLY A 78 17.11 19.60 0.63
C GLY A 78 17.70 18.50 -0.27
N VAL A 79 17.08 17.31 -0.23
CA VAL A 79 17.43 16.08 -0.94
C VAL A 79 16.11 15.46 -1.40
N GLU A 80 16.02 15.07 -2.68
CA GLU A 80 14.91 14.27 -3.19
C GLU A 80 14.80 12.97 -2.38
N GLY A 81 13.63 12.70 -1.80
CA GLY A 81 13.38 11.51 -0.99
C GLY A 81 13.49 11.76 0.52
N VAL A 82 12.37 12.17 1.12
CA VAL A 82 12.10 11.98 2.56
C VAL A 82 12.37 10.50 2.90
N PRO A 83 12.87 10.15 4.10
CA PRO A 83 12.99 8.76 4.54
C PRO A 83 11.70 8.05 4.16
N HIS A 84 11.81 7.06 3.26
CA HIS A 84 10.68 6.35 2.71
C HIS A 84 9.98 5.60 3.84
N VAL A 85 9.10 6.31 4.55
CA VAL A 85 8.13 5.71 5.42
C VAL A 85 7.21 4.97 4.47
N LEU A 86 7.32 3.66 4.47
CA LEU A 86 6.44 2.81 3.70
C LEU A 86 5.03 3.08 4.19
N VAL A 87 4.10 3.35 3.28
CA VAL A 87 2.70 3.60 3.64
C VAL A 87 1.86 2.66 2.80
N ASP A 88 0.92 1.98 3.44
CA ASP A 88 0.01 1.09 2.72
C ASP A 88 -0.97 1.88 1.84
N ASP A 89 -1.71 1.19 0.97
CA ASP A 89 -2.67 1.84 0.07
C ASP A 89 -3.83 2.57 0.80
N TYR A 90 -3.91 2.46 2.13
CA TYR A 90 -4.91 3.11 2.98
C TYR A 90 -4.32 4.28 3.78
N GLY A 91 -3.04 4.59 3.63
CA GLY A 91 -2.40 5.70 4.34
C GLY A 91 -1.85 5.34 5.71
N TYR A 92 -1.77 4.05 6.06
CA TYR A 92 -1.14 3.61 7.32
C TYR A 92 0.35 3.46 7.13
N VAL A 93 1.11 4.11 8.02
CA VAL A 93 2.56 3.93 8.12
C VAL A 93 2.87 2.48 8.40
N ILE A 94 3.67 1.87 7.52
CA ILE A 94 4.26 0.55 7.66
C ILE A 94 5.51 0.68 8.53
N ASN A 95 5.40 0.21 9.77
CA ASN A 95 6.48 0.17 10.76
C ASN A 95 7.47 -0.97 10.50
N LEU A 96 7.81 -1.19 9.23
CA LEU A 96 8.82 -2.13 8.75
C LEU A 96 9.76 -1.37 7.83
N THR A 97 11.04 -1.68 7.90
CA THR A 97 12.03 -1.22 6.94
C THR A 97 11.77 -1.85 5.56
N VAL A 98 12.34 -1.23 4.51
CA VAL A 98 12.30 -1.80 3.15
C VAL A 98 12.90 -3.20 3.12
N GLN A 99 13.97 -3.42 3.88
CA GLN A 99 14.62 -4.72 3.96
C GLN A 99 13.71 -5.77 4.62
N GLU A 100 13.08 -5.45 5.75
CA GLU A 100 12.13 -6.37 6.40
C GLU A 100 10.94 -6.69 5.48
N CYS A 101 10.43 -5.69 4.74
CA CYS A 101 9.38 -5.93 3.75
C CYS A 101 9.84 -6.86 2.63
N GLN A 102 11.06 -6.65 2.12
CA GLN A 102 11.63 -7.46 1.05
C GLN A 102 11.84 -8.91 1.49
N GLU A 103 12.36 -9.13 2.70
CA GLU A 103 12.53 -10.47 3.28
C GLU A 103 11.17 -11.21 3.39
N ILE A 104 10.11 -10.50 3.82
CA ILE A 104 8.75 -11.07 3.86
C ILE A 104 8.22 -11.39 2.47
N VAL A 105 8.45 -10.51 1.49
CA VAL A 105 8.02 -10.70 0.09
C VAL A 105 8.70 -11.93 -0.50
N ASP A 106 10.00 -12.08 -0.32
CA ASP A 106 10.79 -13.17 -0.88
C ASP A 106 10.41 -14.51 -0.23
N ALA A 107 10.25 -14.53 1.09
CA ALA A 107 9.76 -15.71 1.80
C ALA A 107 8.35 -16.14 1.32
N PHE A 108 7.45 -15.18 1.12
CA PHE A 108 6.09 -15.47 0.64
C PHE A 108 6.10 -16.02 -0.80
N LYS A 109 6.91 -15.45 -1.69
CA LYS A 109 7.07 -15.94 -3.07
C LYS A 109 7.65 -17.36 -3.11
N ALA A 110 8.71 -17.62 -2.33
CA ALA A 110 9.31 -18.95 -2.25
C ALA A 110 8.28 -20.02 -1.80
N LEU A 111 7.41 -19.69 -0.85
CA LEU A 111 6.32 -20.57 -0.42
C LEU A 111 5.29 -20.84 -1.53
N LEU A 112 4.96 -19.84 -2.34
CA LEU A 112 4.05 -20.03 -3.49
C LEU A 112 4.70 -20.88 -4.58
N GLU A 113 5.99 -20.66 -4.87
CA GLU A 113 6.74 -21.45 -5.85
C GLU A 113 6.84 -22.93 -5.46
N LEU A 114 7.10 -23.21 -4.18
CA LEU A 114 7.11 -24.58 -3.64
C LEU A 114 5.74 -25.25 -3.79
N ARG A 115 4.64 -24.50 -3.62
CA ARG A 115 3.28 -25.03 -3.81
C ARG A 115 2.97 -25.31 -5.28
N CYS A 116 3.38 -24.42 -6.19
CA CYS A 116 3.34 -24.67 -7.62
C CYS A 116 4.06 -25.97 -7.98
N ALA A 117 5.28 -26.16 -7.48
CA ALA A 117 6.08 -27.35 -7.75
C ALA A 117 5.42 -28.63 -7.20
N ALA A 118 4.61 -28.51 -6.14
CA ALA A 118 3.84 -29.61 -5.55
C ALA A 118 2.53 -29.94 -6.30
N GLY A 119 2.21 -29.22 -7.38
CA GLY A 119 1.06 -29.50 -8.26
C GLY A 119 -0.21 -28.69 -7.99
N ASP A 120 -0.13 -27.64 -7.16
CA ASP A 120 -1.25 -26.72 -6.97
C ASP A 120 -1.36 -25.70 -8.12
N GLU A 121 -2.55 -25.54 -8.68
CA GLU A 121 -2.85 -24.39 -9.53
C GLU A 121 -2.96 -23.12 -8.67
N LEU A 122 -1.99 -22.20 -8.80
CA LEU A 122 -2.07 -20.90 -8.14
C LEU A 122 -3.29 -20.12 -8.64
N ARG A 123 -4.31 -19.95 -7.79
CA ARG A 123 -5.36 -18.94 -7.98
C ARG A 123 -4.84 -17.55 -7.56
N GLY A 124 -3.78 -17.08 -8.22
CA GLY A 124 -3.15 -15.78 -7.93
C GLY A 124 -2.18 -15.78 -6.72
N PRO A 125 -1.68 -14.61 -6.30
CA PRO A 125 -0.64 -14.46 -5.26
C PRO A 125 -1.22 -14.58 -3.84
N VAL A 126 -1.99 -15.63 -3.59
CA VAL A 126 -2.68 -15.90 -2.33
C VAL A 126 -2.43 -17.34 -1.90
N MET A 127 -2.46 -17.59 -0.59
CA MET A 127 -2.33 -18.94 0.00
C MET A 127 -3.45 -19.19 0.99
N SER A 128 -3.84 -20.43 1.24
CA SER A 128 -4.87 -20.71 2.25
C SER A 128 -4.38 -20.33 3.65
N VAL A 129 -5.27 -19.80 4.49
CA VAL A 129 -4.95 -19.41 5.88
C VAL A 129 -4.52 -20.63 6.71
N ASP A 130 -5.08 -21.82 6.43
CA ASP A 130 -4.69 -23.05 7.11
C ASP A 130 -3.28 -23.49 6.75
N TYR A 131 -2.89 -23.37 5.49
CA TYR A 131 -1.51 -23.63 5.07
C TYR A 131 -0.55 -22.60 5.67
N PHE A 132 -0.91 -21.32 5.62
CA PHE A 132 -0.12 -20.25 6.22
C PHE A 132 0.08 -20.47 7.74
N ARG A 133 -0.98 -20.86 8.45
CA ARG A 133 -0.92 -21.24 9.86
C ARG A 133 0.05 -22.41 10.06
N HIS A 134 -0.06 -23.46 9.26
CA HIS A 134 0.80 -24.62 9.37
C HIS A 134 2.28 -24.27 9.16
N VAL A 135 2.60 -23.46 8.15
CA VAL A 135 3.97 -23.00 7.89
C VAL A 135 4.52 -22.26 9.12
N LEU A 136 3.78 -21.28 9.63
CA LEU A 136 4.24 -20.47 10.76
C LEU A 136 4.34 -21.24 12.08
N THR A 137 3.63 -22.36 12.25
CA THR A 137 3.71 -23.18 13.47
C THR A 137 4.65 -24.37 13.35
N SER A 138 5.20 -24.64 12.16
CA SER A 138 5.90 -25.92 11.90
C SER A 138 7.24 -25.77 11.18
N VAL A 139 7.56 -24.59 10.63
CA VAL A 139 8.78 -24.34 9.86
C VAL A 139 9.61 -23.24 10.51
N GLY A 140 10.93 -23.46 10.64
CA GLY A 140 11.84 -22.50 11.26
C GLY A 140 11.57 -22.31 12.75
N ASP A 141 11.60 -21.06 13.22
CA ASP A 141 11.24 -20.68 14.58
C ASP A 141 9.70 -20.66 14.73
N ALA A 142 9.16 -21.82 15.07
CA ALA A 142 7.72 -22.04 15.16
C ALA A 142 7.05 -21.04 16.12
N ILE A 143 6.05 -20.32 15.61
CA ILE A 143 5.25 -19.39 16.39
C ILE A 143 4.26 -20.20 17.26
N PRO A 144 4.20 -19.95 18.58
CA PRO A 144 3.23 -20.58 19.47
C PRO A 144 1.79 -20.41 18.98
N GLN A 145 1.00 -21.49 19.02
CA GLN A 145 -0.39 -21.50 18.53
C GLN A 145 -1.27 -20.40 19.15
N ARG A 146 -1.03 -20.00 20.40
CA ARG A 146 -1.75 -18.90 21.06
C ARG A 146 -1.50 -17.55 20.41
N LEU A 147 -0.24 -17.27 20.03
CA LEU A 147 0.13 -16.05 19.31
C LEU A 147 -0.43 -16.08 17.87
N MET A 148 -0.48 -17.26 17.26
CA MET A 148 -1.09 -17.47 15.95
C MET A 148 -2.60 -17.18 15.96
N GLN A 149 -3.31 -17.65 16.97
CA GLN A 149 -4.74 -17.37 17.14
C GLN A 149 -5.00 -15.87 17.30
N GLN A 150 -4.17 -15.17 18.06
CA GLN A 150 -4.24 -13.71 18.21
C GLN A 150 -3.90 -12.94 16.92
N LEU A 151 -3.03 -13.48 16.05
CA LEU A 151 -2.72 -12.85 14.76
C LEU A 151 -3.88 -12.98 13.76
N LEU A 152 -4.59 -14.10 13.80
CA LEU A 152 -5.68 -14.41 12.85
C LEU A 152 -7.06 -13.97 13.35
N SER A 153 -7.24 -13.71 14.65
CA SER A 153 -8.54 -13.29 15.22
C SER A 153 -8.89 -11.82 14.95
N GLU A 154 -7.89 -10.95 14.76
CA GLU A 154 -8.10 -9.50 14.76
C GLU A 154 -8.37 -8.90 13.38
N SER A 155 -8.11 -9.58 12.25
CA SER A 155 -8.31 -8.97 10.94
C SER A 155 -8.42 -9.99 9.78
N PHE A 156 -9.53 -9.92 9.04
CA PHE A 156 -9.72 -10.43 7.66
C PHE A 156 -9.70 -11.94 7.41
N THR A 157 -10.71 -12.68 7.89
CA THR A 157 -11.19 -13.90 7.22
C THR A 157 -12.20 -13.57 6.12
N PHE A 158 -11.86 -12.66 5.19
CA PHE A 158 -12.61 -12.60 3.94
C PHE A 158 -12.00 -13.65 3.00
N ARG A 159 -12.63 -14.83 2.96
CA ARG A 159 -12.39 -15.97 2.04
C ARG A 159 -11.36 -17.05 2.40
N SER A 160 -10.91 -17.17 3.65
CA SER A 160 -9.95 -18.23 4.06
C SER A 160 -8.62 -18.24 3.30
N GLU A 161 -8.29 -17.11 2.67
CA GLU A 161 -7.08 -16.91 1.86
C GLU A 161 -6.29 -15.72 2.42
N MET A 162 -4.97 -15.86 2.44
CA MET A 162 -3.99 -14.88 2.87
C MET A 162 -3.25 -14.37 1.64
N SER A 163 -3.27 -13.05 1.44
CA SER A 163 -2.44 -12.38 0.43
C SER A 163 -1.23 -11.73 1.10
N LEU A 164 -0.14 -11.53 0.35
CA LEU A 164 1.03 -10.79 0.81
C LEU A 164 0.64 -9.40 1.37
N ARG A 165 -0.32 -8.74 0.73
CA ARG A 165 -0.86 -7.44 1.17
C ARG A 165 -1.52 -7.52 2.54
N THR A 166 -2.31 -8.58 2.78
CA THR A 166 -2.97 -8.81 4.08
C THR A 166 -1.93 -9.09 5.16
N LEU A 167 -0.90 -9.87 4.83
CA LEU A 167 0.20 -10.21 5.74
C LEU A 167 0.97 -8.96 6.19
N ILE A 168 1.41 -8.12 5.25
CA ILE A 168 2.15 -6.89 5.59
C ILE A 168 1.31 -5.98 6.49
N LYS A 169 0.01 -5.86 6.23
CA LYS A 169 -0.90 -5.09 7.09
C LYS A 169 -1.07 -5.67 8.49
N LEU A 170 -1.14 -6.98 8.62
CA LEU A 170 -1.23 -7.66 9.92
C LEU A 170 0.01 -7.40 10.77
N LEU A 171 1.19 -7.54 10.16
CA LEU A 171 2.47 -7.31 10.84
C LEU A 171 2.65 -5.84 11.21
N ASN A 172 2.14 -4.94 10.39
CA ASN A 172 2.19 -3.51 10.67
C ASN A 172 1.31 -3.07 11.87
N ARG A 173 0.19 -3.78 12.14
CA ARG A 173 -0.76 -3.41 13.20
C ARG A 173 -0.29 -3.74 14.61
N LYS A 174 0.67 -4.64 14.79
CA LYS A 174 1.20 -5.03 16.11
C LYS A 174 2.51 -4.31 16.41
N ARG A 175 2.41 -3.00 16.64
CA ARG A 175 3.31 -2.24 17.50
C ARG A 175 2.50 -1.26 18.33
#